data_AF-A0A1M3EG77-F1
#
_entry.id   AF-A0A1M3EG77-F1
#
_cell.length_a   1.000
_cell.length_b   1.000
_cell.length_c   1.000
_cell.angle_alpha   90.00
_cell.angle_beta   90.00
_cell.angle_gamma   90.00
#
_symmetry.space_group_name_H-M   'P 1'
#
loop_
_entity.id
_entity.type
_entity.pdbx_description
1 polymer ?
#
loop_
_entity_poly.entity_id
_entity_poly.type
_entity_poly.pdbx_seq_one_letter_code
_entity_poly.pdbx_strand_id
1 'polypeptide(L)'
;MLSDAGDIVAILWATHDPLVAPPVAGQNNKILWVPRVASPVGTPLQIRATLTATGMTAFRAVDGGLGPSTIDLPAPGCWSLDLTWGAHHDHLELAYATS
;
A
#
# COMPACT_ATOMS: atom_id res chain seq x y z
N MET A 1 -6.55 4.01 -6.33
CA MET A 1 -7.26 2.73 -6.09
C MET A 1 -8.19 2.92 -4.91
N LEU A 2 -9.46 2.55 -5.08
CA LEU A 2 -10.43 2.51 -3.97
C LEU A 2 -10.37 1.11 -3.35
N SER A 3 -10.47 1.02 -2.03
CA SER A 3 -10.57 -0.25 -1.33
C SER A 3 -11.93 -0.91 -1.47
N ASP A 4 -12.01 -2.18 -1.10
CA ASP A 4 -13.21 -3.02 -1.28
C ASP A 4 -14.42 -2.50 -0.49
N ALA A 5 -14.24 -2.10 0.78
CA ALA A 5 -15.30 -1.43 1.55
C ALA A 5 -15.39 0.08 1.27
N GLY A 6 -14.40 0.61 0.54
CA GLY A 6 -14.25 2.02 0.21
C GLY A 6 -13.97 2.93 1.40
N ASP A 7 -13.49 2.38 2.51
CA ASP A 7 -13.12 3.15 3.70
C ASP A 7 -11.74 3.79 3.59
N ILE A 8 -10.98 3.45 2.54
CA ILE A 8 -9.68 4.05 2.25
C ILE A 8 -9.39 4.11 0.74
N VAL A 9 -8.71 5.17 0.31
CA VAL A 9 -8.21 5.31 -1.05
C VAL A 9 -6.68 5.36 -1.02
N ALA A 10 -6.06 4.58 -1.89
CA ALA A 10 -4.64 4.67 -2.20
C ALA A 10 -4.44 5.55 -3.45
N ILE A 11 -3.81 6.70 -3.28
CA ILE A 11 -3.41 7.59 -4.37
C ILE A 11 -1.96 7.29 -4.71
N LEU A 12 -1.72 6.95 -5.98
CA LEU A 12 -0.41 6.60 -6.51
C LEU A 12 0.12 7.76 -7.35
N TRP A 13 1.43 8.01 -7.31
CA TRP A 13 2.07 9.06 -8.10
C TRP A 13 3.08 8.48 -9.09
N ALA A 14 2.73 8.43 -10.37
CA ALA A 14 3.68 8.38 -11.48
C ALA A 14 3.00 8.69 -12.82
N THR A 15 3.82 8.85 -13.85
CA THR A 15 3.40 9.03 -15.25
C THR A 15 3.19 7.72 -16.01
N HIS A 16 3.83 6.61 -15.61
CA HIS A 16 3.71 5.30 -16.28
C HIS A 16 3.50 4.16 -15.29
N ASP A 17 4.54 3.74 -14.57
CA ASP A 17 4.48 2.68 -13.56
C ASP A 17 4.59 3.29 -12.15
N PRO A 18 3.49 3.39 -11.40
CA PRO A 18 3.49 4.06 -10.10
C PRO A 18 4.26 3.33 -9.01
N LEU A 19 4.42 2.01 -9.14
CA LEU A 19 5.06 1.15 -8.16
C LEU A 19 5.91 0.12 -8.90
N VAL A 20 7.19 -0.02 -8.53
CA VAL A 20 8.16 -0.90 -9.18
C VAL A 20 8.92 -1.76 -8.16
N ALA A 21 9.27 -2.97 -8.56
CA ALA A 21 10.08 -3.89 -7.78
C ALA A 21 11.16 -4.56 -8.65
N PRO A 22 12.44 -4.52 -8.25
CA PRO A 22 12.97 -3.82 -7.07
C PRO A 22 12.81 -2.29 -7.17
N PRO A 23 12.82 -1.54 -6.05
CA PRO A 23 12.73 -0.09 -6.09
C PRO A 23 13.87 0.53 -6.89
N VAL A 24 13.56 1.51 -7.73
CA VAL A 24 14.56 2.25 -8.52
C VAL A 24 15.37 3.19 -7.62
N ALA A 25 16.68 3.21 -7.77
CA ALA A 25 17.56 4.06 -6.96
C ALA A 25 17.17 5.54 -7.09
N GLY A 26 16.96 6.22 -5.96
CA GLY A 26 16.55 7.63 -5.91
C GLY A 26 15.07 7.88 -6.18
N GLN A 27 14.25 6.83 -6.35
CA GLN A 27 12.80 6.91 -6.49
C GLN A 27 12.12 6.09 -5.39
N ASN A 28 11.00 6.59 -4.89
CA ASN A 28 10.22 5.92 -3.85
C ASN A 28 8.88 5.45 -4.43
N ASN A 29 8.49 4.21 -4.10
CA ASN A 29 7.14 3.71 -4.33
C ASN A 29 6.15 4.42 -3.40
N LYS A 30 5.69 5.60 -3.81
CA LYS A 30 4.94 6.52 -2.95
C LYS A 30 3.44 6.30 -3.06
N ILE A 31 2.79 6.12 -1.91
CA ILE A 31 1.34 5.97 -1.78
C ILE A 31 0.83 6.98 -0.76
N LEU A 32 -0.22 7.74 -1.12
CA LEU A 32 -1.01 8.51 -0.17
C LEU A 32 -2.29 7.76 0.19
N TRP A 33 -2.40 7.44 1.47
CA TRP A 33 -3.54 6.79 2.08
C TRP A 33 -4.53 7.84 2.57
N VAL A 34 -5.73 7.86 2.00
CA VAL A 34 -6.81 8.80 2.38
C VAL A 34 -7.99 8.00 2.93
N PRO A 35 -8.22 7.99 4.26
CA PRO A 35 -9.38 7.31 4.81
C PRO A 35 -10.65 8.12 4.55
N ARG A 36 -11.78 7.41 4.48
CA ARG A 36 -13.12 8.01 4.41
C ARG A 36 -13.45 8.79 5.70
N VAL A 37 -13.03 8.28 6.85
CA VAL A 37 -13.24 8.88 8.17
C VAL A 37 -11.91 9.20 8.81
N ALA A 38 -11.82 10.31 9.53
CA ALA A 38 -10.60 10.68 10.24
C ALA A 38 -10.20 9.58 11.23
N SER A 39 -8.95 9.14 11.15
CA SER A 39 -8.32 8.26 12.14
C SER A 39 -7.53 9.11 13.15
N PRO A 40 -7.41 8.70 14.43
CA PRO A 40 -6.52 9.37 15.36
C PRO A 40 -5.10 9.47 14.79
N VAL A 41 -4.50 10.66 14.92
CA VAL A 41 -3.15 10.94 14.42
C VAL A 41 -2.15 9.95 15.01
N GLY A 42 -1.26 9.42 14.16
CA GLY A 42 -0.24 8.47 14.58
C GLY A 42 -0.74 7.03 14.77
N THR A 43 -1.99 6.73 14.43
CA THR A 43 -2.46 5.33 14.39
C THR A 43 -1.76 4.61 13.24
N PRO A 44 -0.91 3.60 13.50
CA PRO A 44 -0.14 2.97 12.43
C PRO A 44 -1.04 2.26 11.42
N LEU A 45 -0.66 2.33 10.14
CA LEU A 45 -1.22 1.47 9.11
C LEU A 45 -0.38 0.20 9.03
N GLN A 46 -0.99 -0.95 9.34
CA GLN A 46 -0.41 -2.26 9.13
C GLN A 46 -0.89 -2.81 7.79
N ILE A 47 0.03 -3.36 7.02
CA ILE A 47 -0.22 -3.91 5.69
C ILE A 47 0.35 -5.33 5.65
N ARG A 48 -0.53 -6.29 5.40
CA ARG A 48 -0.13 -7.65 4.99
C ARG A 48 -0.39 -7.76 3.50
N ALA A 49 0.69 -7.84 2.72
CA ALA A 49 0.63 -8.00 1.29
C ALA A 49 0.85 -9.46 0.92
N THR A 50 0.04 -10.02 0.02
CA THR A 50 0.18 -11.36 -0.55
C THR A 50 0.28 -11.28 -2.07
N LEU A 51 1.36 -11.81 -2.64
CA LEU A 51 1.58 -11.84 -4.08
C LEU A 51 0.68 -12.91 -4.71
N THR A 52 -0.28 -12.50 -5.53
CA THR A 52 -1.32 -13.39 -6.06
C THR A 52 -0.75 -14.61 -6.81
N ALA A 53 0.37 -14.43 -7.52
CA ALA A 53 0.96 -15.49 -8.34
C ALA A 53 1.63 -16.62 -7.54
N THR A 54 2.16 -16.32 -6.35
CA THR A 54 3.02 -17.25 -5.59
C THR A 54 2.56 -17.48 -4.15
N GLY A 55 1.67 -16.64 -3.62
CA GLY A 55 1.31 -16.61 -2.21
C GLY A 55 2.40 -16.03 -1.32
N MET A 56 3.48 -15.46 -1.88
CA MET A 56 4.53 -14.81 -1.08
C MET A 56 3.93 -13.67 -0.26
N THR A 57 4.21 -13.65 1.04
CA THR A 57 3.74 -12.58 1.93
C THR A 57 4.83 -11.59 2.28
N ALA A 58 4.47 -10.31 2.35
CA ALA A 58 5.31 -9.24 2.89
C ALA A 58 4.51 -8.40 3.89
N PHE A 59 5.16 -7.94 4.96
CA PHE A 59 4.54 -7.09 5.98
C PHE A 59 5.15 -5.70 5.95
N ARG A 60 4.33 -4.66 6.02
CA ARG A 60 4.74 -3.25 6.12
C ARG A 60 3.95 -2.56 7.22
N ALA A 61 4.61 -1.62 7.87
CA ALA A 61 3.99 -0.72 8.85
C ALA A 61 4.32 0.72 8.45
N VAL A 62 3.33 1.60 8.56
CA VAL A 62 3.52 3.05 8.44
C VAL A 62 3.30 3.65 9.83
N ASP A 63 4.38 3.87 10.57
CA ASP A 63 4.34 4.26 11.99
C ASP A 63 3.74 5.65 12.23
N GLY A 64 3.81 6.55 11.24
CA GLY A 64 3.12 7.85 11.25
C GLY A 64 1.62 7.77 10.96
N GLY A 65 1.14 6.59 10.58
CA GLY A 65 -0.24 6.32 10.21
C GLY A 65 -0.61 6.69 8.78
N LEU A 66 -1.90 6.90 8.57
CA LEU A 66 -2.47 7.24 7.27
C LEU A 66 -1.90 8.56 6.75
N GLY A 67 -1.62 8.63 5.44
CA GLY A 67 -0.97 9.76 4.81
C GLY A 67 0.03 9.32 3.72
N PRO A 68 0.95 10.19 3.31
CA PRO A 68 1.98 9.84 2.34
C PRO A 68 3.01 8.88 2.94
N SER A 69 3.31 7.79 2.24
CA SER A 69 4.23 6.75 2.68
C SER A 69 5.02 6.15 1.52
N THR A 70 6.18 5.56 1.81
CA THR A 70 6.93 4.70 0.87
C THR A 70 6.62 3.25 1.19
N ILE A 71 6.12 2.51 0.21
CA ILE A 71 5.76 1.10 0.35
C ILE A 71 6.51 0.31 -0.71
N ASP A 72 7.58 -0.36 -0.32
CA ASP A 72 8.34 -1.24 -1.22
C ASP A 72 7.93 -2.68 -1.02
N LEU A 73 7.60 -3.41 -2.09
CA LEU A 73 7.32 -4.84 -2.05
C LEU A 73 8.45 -5.62 -2.75
N PRO A 74 8.74 -6.87 -2.33
CA PRO A 74 9.96 -7.57 -2.71
C PRO A 74 9.98 -8.09 -4.15
N ALA A 75 8.84 -8.11 -4.84
CA ALA A 75 8.74 -8.65 -6.20
C ALA A 75 7.66 -7.93 -7.02
N PRO A 76 7.81 -7.89 -8.35
CA PRO A 76 6.77 -7.41 -9.24
C PRO A 76 5.56 -8.37 -9.26
N GLY A 77 4.41 -7.85 -9.65
CA GLY A 77 3.16 -8.58 -9.78
C GLY A 77 1.98 -7.88 -9.09
N CYS A 78 0.82 -8.55 -9.12
CA CYS A 78 -0.38 -8.11 -8.42
C CYS A 78 -0.32 -8.58 -6.97
N TRP A 79 -0.47 -7.64 -6.04
CA TRP A 79 -0.46 -7.87 -4.61
C TRP A 79 -1.84 -7.56 -4.03
N SER A 80 -2.39 -8.52 -3.30
CA SER A 80 -3.55 -8.34 -2.42
C SER A 80 -3.05 -7.80 -1.08
N LEU A 81 -3.61 -6.67 -0.63
CA LEU A 81 -3.21 -5.98 0.59
C LEU A 81 -4.36 -5.98 1.59
N ASP A 82 -4.18 -6.69 2.70
CA ASP A 82 -5.00 -6.53 3.89
C ASP A 82 -4.47 -5.35 4.70
N LEU A 83 -5.32 -4.36 4.93
CA LEU A 83 -5.01 -3.10 5.61
C LEU A 83 -5.66 -3.08 6.98
N THR A 84 -4.93 -2.65 8.01
CA THR A 84 -5.49 -2.47 9.35
C THR A 84 -4.96 -1.18 9.98
N TRP A 85 -5.86 -0.36 10.52
CA TRP A 85 -5.50 0.83 11.30
C TRP A 85 -6.52 1.05 12.42
N GLY A 86 -6.05 1.04 13.67
CA GLY A 86 -6.95 1.09 14.82
C GLY A 86 -7.95 -0.08 14.80
N ALA A 87 -9.25 0.23 14.81
CA ALA A 87 -10.32 -0.77 14.70
C ALA A 87 -10.81 -1.00 13.25
N HIS A 88 -10.23 -0.30 12.27
CA HIS A 88 -10.62 -0.42 10.87
C HIS A 88 -9.80 -1.49 10.16
N HIS A 89 -10.46 -2.15 9.22
CA HIS A 89 -9.86 -3.08 8.29
C HIS A 89 -10.45 -2.85 6.91
N ASP A 90 -9.60 -2.90 5.89
CA ASP A 90 -10.06 -2.88 4.49
C ASP A 90 -9.06 -3.66 3.63
N HIS A 91 -9.42 -3.89 2.37
CA HIS A 91 -8.60 -4.62 1.43
C HIS A 91 -8.52 -3.87 0.09
N LEU A 92 -7.38 -3.97 -0.59
CA LEU A 92 -7.26 -3.55 -1.98
C LEU A 92 -6.16 -4.30 -2.72
N GLU A 93 -6.15 -4.20 -4.03
CA GLU A 93 -5.09 -4.76 -4.87
C GLU A 93 -4.22 -3.66 -5.48
N LEU A 94 -2.90 -3.89 -5.51
CA LEU A 94 -1.92 -3.03 -6.18
C LEU A 94 -1.03 -3.85 -7.11
N ALA A 95 -0.70 -3.28 -8.27
CA ALA A 95 0.31 -3.85 -9.17
C ALA A 95 1.66 -3.18 -8.94
N TYR A 96 2.72 -3.99 -8.86
CA TYR A 96 4.11 -3.56 -8.93
C TYR A 96 4.68 -4.03 -10.27
N ALA A 97 5.18 -3.10 -11.09
CA ALA A 97 5.87 -3.44 -12.33
C ALA A 97 7.32 -3.84 -12.08
N THR A 98 7.94 -4.46 -13.07
CA THR A 98 9.40 -4.62 -13.08
C THR A 98 10.04 -3.25 -13.31
N SER A 99 11.11 -2.94 -12.58
CA SER A 99 11.89 -1.71 -12.73
C SER A 99 12.60 -1.59 -14.08
#